data_AF-A0A6D0IPP6-F1
#
_entry.id   AF-A0A6D0IPP6-F1
#
_cell.length_a   1.000
_cell.length_b   1.000
_cell.length_c   1.000
_cell.angle_alpha   90.00
_cell.angle_beta   90.00
_cell.angle_gamma   90.00
#
_symmetry.space_group_name_H-M   'P 1'
#
loop_
_entity.id
_entity.type
_entity.pdbx_description
1 polymer ?
#
loop_
_entity_poly.entity_id
_entity_poly.type
_entity_poly.pdbx_seq_one_letter_code
_entity_poly.pdbx_strand_id
1 'polypeptide(L)'
;PGMELTDNLMAFVERKLFTLNTGHAITAYLGKLAGHQTIRDAILDEKIRAVVKGAMEESGAVLIKRYGFDADKHAAYIQKILGRFENPYLKDDVERVGRQPLRKLSAGDRLIKPLLGTLEYSLPHKNLIQGIAGAMHFRSEDDPQAQELAALIADKGPQAALAQISGLDANSEVVS
;
A
#
# COMPACT_ATOMS: atom_id res chain seq x y z
N PRO A 1 -24.59 -8.47 -17.85
CA PRO A 1 -24.41 -9.10 -16.52
C PRO A 1 -23.30 -8.38 -15.73
N GLY A 2 -23.62 -7.63 -14.67
CA GLY A 2 -22.62 -6.71 -14.09
C GLY A 2 -22.82 -6.22 -12.67
N MET A 3 -23.73 -6.80 -11.89
CA MET A 3 -23.89 -6.44 -10.47
C MET A 3 -24.18 -7.70 -9.66
N GLU A 4 -23.23 -8.09 -8.81
CA GLU A 4 -23.47 -9.06 -7.74
C GLU A 4 -24.02 -8.30 -6.54
N LEU A 5 -25.25 -8.62 -6.13
CA LEU A 5 -25.83 -8.13 -4.88
C LEU A 5 -25.08 -8.80 -3.73
N THR A 6 -24.58 -8.00 -2.80
CA THR A 6 -23.86 -8.49 -1.61
C THR A 6 -24.34 -7.75 -0.37
N ASP A 7 -24.57 -8.52 0.69
CA ASP A 7 -24.98 -8.00 2.00
C ASP A 7 -23.80 -7.38 2.77
N ASN A 8 -22.57 -7.47 2.23
CA ASN A 8 -21.37 -6.93 2.88
C ASN A 8 -20.52 -6.10 1.90
N LEU A 9 -21.10 -5.00 1.41
CA LEU A 9 -20.41 -4.02 0.56
C LEU A 9 -19.05 -3.59 1.13
N MET A 10 -18.96 -3.44 2.46
CA MET A 10 -17.72 -3.06 3.14
C MET A 10 -16.59 -4.07 2.94
N ALA A 11 -16.87 -5.37 3.00
CA ALA A 11 -15.86 -6.39 2.74
C ALA A 11 -15.28 -6.29 1.33
N PHE A 12 -16.10 -5.98 0.32
CA PHE A 12 -15.63 -5.81 -1.06
C PHE A 12 -14.81 -4.51 -1.25
N VAL A 13 -15.24 -3.42 -0.60
CA VAL A 13 -14.49 -2.15 -0.60
C VAL A 13 -13.12 -2.35 0.05
N GLU A 14 -13.06 -2.97 1.22
CA GLU A 14 -11.79 -3.25 1.90
C GLU A 14 -10.93 -4.24 1.12
N ARG A 15 -11.51 -5.26 0.49
CA ARG A 15 -10.75 -6.19 -0.36
C ARG A 15 -9.98 -5.46 -1.46
N LYS A 16 -10.65 -4.55 -2.17
CA LYS A 16 -10.00 -3.73 -3.21
C LYS A 16 -8.96 -2.78 -2.60
N LEU A 17 -9.27 -2.18 -1.46
CA LEU A 17 -8.37 -1.25 -0.79
C LEU A 17 -7.07 -1.94 -0.36
N PHE A 18 -7.18 -3.10 0.29
CA PHE A 18 -6.09 -3.82 0.95
C PHE A 18 -5.22 -4.62 -0.02
N THR A 19 -5.73 -5.00 -1.19
CA THR A 19 -4.92 -5.70 -2.19
C THR A 19 -4.58 -4.82 -3.37
N LEU A 20 -5.55 -4.43 -4.20
CA LEU A 20 -5.30 -3.67 -5.42
C LEU A 20 -4.68 -2.30 -5.10
N ASN A 21 -5.31 -1.50 -4.23
CA ASN A 21 -4.82 -0.15 -3.98
C ASN A 21 -3.51 -0.15 -3.18
N THR A 22 -3.40 -0.99 -2.14
CA THR A 22 -2.16 -1.20 -1.36
C THR A 22 -1.02 -1.66 -2.25
N GLY A 23 -1.21 -2.75 -3.00
CA GLY A 23 -0.21 -3.30 -3.89
C GLY A 23 0.25 -2.28 -4.93
N HIS A 24 -0.69 -1.55 -5.56
CA HIS A 24 -0.36 -0.56 -6.59
C HIS A 24 0.45 0.62 -6.02
N ALA A 25 0.12 1.08 -4.82
CA ALA A 25 0.87 2.14 -4.16
C ALA A 25 2.28 1.69 -3.76
N ILE A 26 2.42 0.49 -3.18
CA ILE A 26 3.73 -0.05 -2.78
C ILE A 26 4.62 -0.27 -4.00
N THR A 27 4.08 -0.82 -5.11
CA THR A 27 4.82 -0.96 -6.37
C THR A 27 5.32 0.40 -6.87
N ALA A 28 4.49 1.44 -6.82
CA ALA A 28 4.86 2.78 -7.25
C ALA A 28 6.02 3.35 -6.40
N TYR A 29 5.90 3.26 -5.08
CA TYR A 29 6.90 3.83 -4.18
C TYR A 29 8.26 3.11 -4.26
N LEU A 30 8.25 1.78 -4.22
CA LEU A 30 9.47 1.00 -4.35
C LEU A 30 10.06 1.10 -5.77
N GLY A 31 9.20 1.14 -6.79
CA GLY A 31 9.60 1.35 -8.17
C GLY A 31 10.30 2.69 -8.37
N LYS A 32 9.73 3.78 -7.86
CA LYS A 32 10.32 5.11 -7.91
C LYS A 32 11.69 5.14 -7.21
N LEU A 33 11.79 4.52 -6.04
CA LEU A 33 13.04 4.40 -5.29
C LEU A 33 14.13 3.62 -6.04
N ALA A 34 13.74 2.57 -6.76
CA ALA A 34 14.64 1.77 -7.58
C ALA A 34 14.95 2.37 -8.96
N GLY A 35 14.36 3.52 -9.30
CA GLY A 35 14.57 4.19 -10.60
C GLY A 35 13.73 3.63 -11.75
N HIS A 36 12.75 2.76 -11.48
CA HIS A 36 11.82 2.27 -12.49
C HIS A 36 10.83 3.36 -12.91
N GLN A 37 10.43 3.38 -14.19
CA GLN A 37 9.51 4.40 -14.70
C GLN A 37 8.05 3.99 -14.58
N THR A 38 7.75 2.69 -14.80
CA THR A 38 6.38 2.18 -14.82
C THR A 38 6.13 1.15 -13.74
N ILE A 39 4.86 0.96 -13.38
CA ILE A 39 4.39 -0.08 -12.46
C ILE A 39 4.77 -1.47 -12.96
N ARG A 40 4.74 -1.67 -14.28
CA ARG A 40 5.15 -2.93 -14.91
C ARG A 40 6.63 -3.21 -14.68
N ASP A 41 7.49 -2.24 -14.98
CA ASP A 41 8.94 -2.42 -14.81
C ASP A 41 9.28 -2.69 -13.34
N ALA A 42 8.62 -1.96 -12.43
CA ALA A 42 8.77 -2.16 -10.99
C ALA A 42 8.27 -3.53 -10.51
N ILE A 43 7.12 -4.04 -10.98
CA ILE A 43 6.60 -5.34 -10.50
C ILE A 43 7.33 -6.55 -11.11
N LEU A 44 8.07 -6.35 -12.20
CA LEU A 44 8.94 -7.36 -12.81
C LEU A 44 10.29 -7.49 -12.09
N ASP A 45 10.67 -6.50 -11.27
CA ASP A 45 11.77 -6.63 -10.33
C ASP A 45 11.38 -7.59 -9.19
N GLU A 46 12.09 -8.72 -9.07
CA GLU A 46 11.78 -9.78 -8.11
C GLU A 46 11.81 -9.30 -6.65
N LYS A 47 12.67 -8.33 -6.32
CA LYS A 47 12.77 -7.79 -4.96
C LYS A 47 11.53 -6.96 -4.63
N ILE A 48 11.10 -6.10 -5.55
CA ILE A 48 9.89 -5.29 -5.39
C ILE A 48 8.66 -6.21 -5.37
N ARG A 49 8.60 -7.19 -6.27
CA ARG A 49 7.51 -8.17 -6.33
C ARG A 49 7.33 -8.91 -5.02
N ALA A 50 8.43 -9.35 -4.39
CA ALA A 50 8.37 -10.05 -3.12
C ALA A 50 7.70 -9.20 -2.02
N VAL A 51 8.07 -7.92 -1.94
CA VAL A 51 7.48 -6.99 -0.96
C VAL A 51 6.02 -6.70 -1.28
N VAL A 52 5.69 -6.42 -2.55
CA VAL A 52 4.32 -6.12 -2.97
C VAL A 52 3.39 -7.31 -2.71
N LYS A 53 3.81 -8.53 -3.08
CA LYS A 53 3.06 -9.76 -2.81
C LYS A 53 2.90 -9.97 -1.30
N GLY A 54 3.99 -9.87 -0.53
CA GLY A 54 3.96 -10.03 0.92
C GLY A 54 3.01 -9.03 1.60
N ALA A 55 3.02 -7.76 1.17
CA ALA A 55 2.13 -6.75 1.72
C ALA A 55 0.65 -7.03 1.42
N MET A 56 0.34 -7.57 0.23
CA MET A 56 -1.02 -8.01 -0.12
C MET A 56 -1.45 -9.27 0.66
N GLU A 57 -0.52 -10.14 1.03
CA GLU A 57 -0.78 -11.31 1.87
C GLU A 57 -1.02 -10.91 3.33
N GLU A 58 -0.20 -10.00 3.87
CA GLU A 58 -0.34 -9.42 5.22
C GLU A 58 -1.68 -8.70 5.37
N SER A 59 -2.02 -7.81 4.43
CA SER A 59 -3.32 -7.13 4.43
C SER A 59 -4.48 -8.09 4.16
N GLY A 60 -4.26 -9.10 3.30
CA GLY A 60 -5.24 -10.14 3.01
C GLY A 60 -5.63 -10.98 4.23
N ALA A 61 -4.66 -11.28 5.10
CA ALA A 61 -4.90 -11.98 6.36
C ALA A 61 -5.86 -11.20 7.29
N VAL A 62 -5.81 -9.87 7.28
CA VAL A 62 -6.79 -9.02 7.98
C VAL A 62 -8.20 -9.27 7.45
N LEU A 63 -8.38 -9.31 6.14
CA LEU A 63 -9.70 -9.52 5.52
C LEU A 63 -10.26 -10.92 5.82
N ILE A 64 -9.40 -11.93 5.86
CA ILE A 64 -9.77 -13.29 6.24
C ILE A 64 -10.27 -13.32 7.68
N LYS A 65 -9.55 -12.68 8.62
CA LYS A 65 -9.96 -12.59 10.03
C LYS A 65 -11.24 -11.78 10.22
N ARG A 66 -11.36 -10.64 9.56
CA ARG A 66 -12.44 -9.67 9.75
C ARG A 66 -13.75 -10.07 9.07
N TYR A 67 -13.66 -10.68 7.89
CA TYR A 67 -14.82 -10.94 7.03
C TYR A 67 -15.00 -12.42 6.65
N GLY A 68 -14.13 -13.31 7.13
CA GLY A 68 -14.24 -14.74 6.85
C GLY A 68 -14.01 -15.08 5.37
N PHE A 69 -13.17 -14.32 4.67
CA PHE A 69 -12.81 -14.67 3.28
C PHE A 69 -12.11 -16.01 3.23
N ASP A 70 -12.45 -16.78 2.19
CA ASP A 70 -11.74 -18.00 1.83
C ASP A 70 -10.30 -17.68 1.42
N ALA A 71 -9.34 -18.35 2.07
CA ALA A 71 -7.92 -18.05 1.92
C ALA A 71 -7.41 -18.34 0.50
N ASP A 72 -7.82 -19.45 -0.10
CA ASP A 72 -7.38 -19.86 -1.44
C ASP A 72 -7.96 -18.93 -2.51
N LYS A 73 -9.23 -18.55 -2.39
CA LYS A 73 -9.85 -17.55 -3.27
C LYS A 73 -9.18 -16.19 -3.13
N HIS A 74 -8.78 -15.80 -1.92
CA HIS A 74 -8.07 -14.54 -1.72
C HIS A 74 -6.64 -14.58 -2.29
N ALA A 75 -5.91 -15.69 -2.11
CA ALA A 75 -4.60 -15.88 -2.72
C ALA A 75 -4.67 -15.83 -4.26
N ALA A 76 -5.67 -16.49 -4.87
CA ALA A 76 -5.92 -16.40 -6.31
C ALA A 76 -6.25 -14.95 -6.75
N TYR A 77 -6.97 -14.19 -5.92
CA TYR A 77 -7.23 -12.78 -6.18
C TYR A 77 -5.96 -11.94 -6.18
N ILE A 78 -5.03 -12.18 -5.25
CA ILE A 78 -3.70 -11.53 -5.23
C ILE A 78 -2.93 -11.84 -6.53
N GLN A 79 -2.89 -13.09 -6.97
CA GLN A 79 -2.23 -13.46 -8.23
C GLN A 79 -2.86 -12.76 -9.44
N LYS A 80 -4.19 -12.65 -9.46
CA LYS A 80 -4.90 -11.88 -10.50
C LYS A 80 -4.50 -10.40 -10.50
N ILE A 81 -4.29 -9.79 -9.33
CA ILE A 81 -3.84 -8.40 -9.24
C ILE A 81 -2.39 -8.25 -9.72
N LEU A 82 -1.49 -9.15 -9.33
CA LEU A 82 -0.10 -9.14 -9.80
C LEU A 82 -0.03 -9.24 -11.33
N GLY A 83 -0.80 -10.17 -11.93
CA GLY A 83 -0.88 -10.29 -13.39
C GLY A 83 -1.44 -9.05 -14.08
N ARG A 84 -2.26 -8.24 -13.40
CA ARG A 84 -2.70 -6.93 -13.93
C ARG A 84 -1.58 -5.89 -13.92
N PHE A 85 -0.72 -5.87 -12.90
CA PHE A 85 0.42 -4.96 -12.86
C PHE A 85 1.48 -5.32 -13.90
N GLU A 86 1.60 -6.58 -14.28
CA GLU A 86 2.53 -7.08 -15.31
C GLU A 86 2.07 -6.79 -16.76
N ASN A 87 0.81 -6.38 -16.93
CA ASN A 87 0.19 -6.27 -18.25
C ASN A 87 0.93 -5.23 -19.14
N PRO A 88 1.56 -5.65 -20.25
CA PRO A 88 2.33 -4.75 -21.11
C PRO A 88 1.50 -3.66 -21.80
N TYR A 89 0.17 -3.83 -21.85
CA TYR A 89 -0.75 -2.85 -22.43
C TYR A 89 -1.19 -1.77 -21.41
N LEU A 90 -0.90 -1.94 -20.12
CA LEU A 90 -1.16 -0.95 -19.08
C LEU A 90 0.15 -0.23 -18.74
N LYS A 91 0.28 1.02 -19.19
CA LYS A 91 1.42 1.87 -18.86
C LYS A 91 1.01 2.88 -17.80
N ASP A 92 1.20 2.47 -16.55
CA ASP A 92 1.00 3.33 -15.38
C ASP A 92 2.38 3.81 -14.89
N ASP A 93 2.62 5.12 -14.91
CA ASP A 93 3.86 5.70 -14.39
C ASP A 93 3.92 5.61 -12.86
N VAL A 94 5.06 5.21 -12.31
CA VAL A 94 5.25 5.16 -10.85
C VAL A 94 5.07 6.54 -10.21
N GLU A 95 5.47 7.59 -10.92
CA GLU A 95 5.29 8.98 -10.50
C GLU A 95 3.82 9.30 -10.29
N ARG A 96 3.00 9.04 -11.33
CA ARG A 96 1.56 9.32 -11.33
C ARG A 96 0.83 8.50 -10.28
N VAL A 97 1.17 7.21 -10.17
CA VAL A 97 0.56 6.31 -9.18
C VAL A 97 1.01 6.67 -7.77
N GLY A 98 2.22 7.21 -7.57
CA GLY A 98 2.78 7.63 -6.29
C GLY A 98 2.17 8.90 -5.68
N ARG A 99 1.61 9.80 -6.51
CA ARG A 99 1.06 11.12 -6.09
C ARG A 99 0.08 11.09 -4.91
N GLN A 100 0.00 12.18 -4.17
CA GLN A 100 -0.80 12.32 -2.93
C GLN A 100 -0.36 11.35 -1.81
N PRO A 101 0.94 11.34 -1.43
CA PRO A 101 1.43 10.44 -0.39
C PRO A 101 0.78 10.69 0.97
N LEU A 102 0.50 11.96 1.35
CA LEU A 102 -0.15 12.27 2.64
C LEU A 102 -1.54 11.61 2.74
N ARG A 103 -2.34 11.68 1.67
CA ARG A 103 -3.65 11.01 1.62
C ARG A 103 -3.50 9.49 1.81
N LYS A 104 -2.54 8.86 1.14
CA LYS A 104 -2.32 7.40 1.21
C LYS A 104 -1.72 6.92 2.53
N LEU A 105 -0.95 7.78 3.19
CA LEU A 105 -0.40 7.59 4.52
C LEU A 105 -1.39 7.97 5.63
N SER A 106 -2.60 8.42 5.32
CA SER A 106 -3.62 8.68 6.34
C SER A 106 -4.19 7.39 6.92
N ALA A 107 -4.64 7.45 8.19
CA ALA A 107 -5.13 6.31 8.97
C ALA A 107 -6.14 5.41 8.25
N GLY A 108 -7.03 6.01 7.45
CA GLY A 108 -8.14 5.32 6.79
C GLY A 108 -7.85 4.80 5.38
N ASP A 109 -6.67 5.06 4.81
CA ASP A 109 -6.35 4.71 3.42
C ASP A 109 -5.44 3.46 3.34
N ARG A 110 -5.05 3.13 2.11
CA ARG A 110 -4.47 1.87 1.64
C ARG A 110 -3.12 1.46 2.22
N LEU A 111 -2.48 2.25 3.07
CA LEU A 111 -1.22 1.88 3.71
C LEU A 111 -1.43 1.66 5.22
N ILE A 112 -1.94 2.68 5.91
CA ILE A 112 -2.08 2.63 7.37
C ILE A 112 -3.29 1.79 7.80
N LYS A 113 -4.41 1.83 7.08
CA LYS A 113 -5.58 1.03 7.47
C LYS A 113 -5.30 -0.48 7.44
N PRO A 114 -4.61 -1.05 6.43
CA PRO A 114 -4.12 -2.42 6.50
C PRO A 114 -3.17 -2.68 7.67
N LEU A 115 -2.19 -1.80 7.90
CA LEU A 115 -1.24 -1.93 9.00
C LEU A 115 -1.96 -1.97 10.37
N LEU A 116 -2.88 -1.05 10.62
CA LEU A 116 -3.71 -1.06 11.82
C LEU A 116 -4.49 -2.37 11.99
N GLY A 117 -5.03 -2.91 10.89
CA GLY A 117 -5.69 -4.21 10.90
C GLY A 117 -4.75 -5.38 11.23
N THR A 118 -3.49 -5.34 10.78
CA THR A 118 -2.51 -6.35 11.17
C THR A 118 -2.16 -6.26 12.66
N LEU A 119 -2.08 -5.06 13.23
CA LEU A 119 -1.86 -4.87 14.66
C LEU A 119 -3.07 -5.36 15.47
N GLU A 120 -4.29 -5.01 15.05
CA GLU A 120 -5.55 -5.46 15.66
C GLU A 120 -5.61 -6.98 15.83
N TYR A 121 -5.17 -7.73 14.81
CA TYR A 121 -5.22 -9.20 14.81
C TYR A 121 -3.87 -9.87 15.13
N SER A 122 -2.86 -9.12 15.59
CA SER A 122 -1.51 -9.63 15.87
C SER A 122 -0.91 -10.44 14.71
N LEU A 123 -1.04 -9.91 13.49
CA LEU A 123 -0.56 -10.50 12.23
C LEU A 123 0.79 -9.90 11.82
N PRO A 124 1.59 -10.64 11.01
CA PRO A 124 2.78 -10.10 10.37
C PRO A 124 2.47 -8.88 9.49
N HIS A 125 3.40 -7.94 9.42
CA HIS A 125 3.21 -6.65 8.72
C HIS A 125 4.53 -6.02 8.21
N LYS A 126 5.55 -6.85 8.03
CA LYS A 126 6.89 -6.40 7.64
C LYS A 126 6.89 -5.74 6.26
N ASN A 127 6.15 -6.30 5.31
CA ASN A 127 6.13 -5.79 3.94
C ASN A 127 5.28 -4.52 3.81
N LEU A 128 4.21 -4.41 4.59
CA LEU A 128 3.46 -3.16 4.75
C LEU A 128 4.36 -2.03 5.28
N ILE A 129 5.18 -2.30 6.31
CA ILE A 129 6.16 -1.32 6.83
C ILE A 129 7.13 -0.88 5.72
N GLN A 130 7.68 -1.82 4.93
CA GLN A 130 8.59 -1.46 3.82
C GLN A 130 7.90 -0.58 2.77
N GLY A 131 6.64 -0.88 2.45
CA GLY A 131 5.84 -0.05 1.56
C GLY A 131 5.58 1.36 2.10
N ILE A 132 5.32 1.48 3.40
CA ILE A 132 5.13 2.76 4.10
C ILE A 132 6.43 3.56 4.13
N ALA A 133 7.57 2.92 4.42
CA ALA A 133 8.88 3.56 4.35
C ALA A 133 9.16 4.07 2.92
N GLY A 134 8.81 3.27 1.90
CA GLY A 134 8.87 3.70 0.50
C GLY A 134 8.04 4.96 0.23
N ALA A 135 6.83 5.03 0.78
CA ALA A 135 5.96 6.21 0.66
C ALA A 135 6.57 7.44 1.35
N MET A 136 7.18 7.28 2.53
CA MET A 136 7.86 8.36 3.26
C MET A 136 9.08 8.92 2.50
N HIS A 137 9.74 8.10 1.69
CA HIS A 137 10.83 8.53 0.80
C HIS A 137 10.37 9.12 -0.53
N PHE A 138 9.07 9.08 -0.86
CA PHE A 138 8.59 9.58 -2.15
C PHE A 138 8.83 11.08 -2.29
N ARG A 139 9.37 11.49 -3.45
CA ARG A 139 9.61 12.88 -3.82
C ARG A 139 9.11 13.11 -5.24
N SER A 140 8.47 14.26 -5.44
CA SER A 140 7.91 14.70 -6.72
C SER A 140 7.78 16.22 -6.70
N GLU A 141 8.35 16.89 -7.70
CA GLU A 141 8.21 18.34 -7.87
C GLU A 141 6.82 18.73 -8.38
N ASP A 142 6.11 17.80 -9.02
CA ASP A 142 4.78 18.03 -9.59
C ASP A 142 3.63 17.67 -8.63
N ASP A 143 3.92 17.24 -7.40
CA ASP A 143 2.94 16.84 -6.41
C ASP A 143 3.06 17.66 -5.12
N PRO A 144 2.13 18.60 -4.87
CA PRO A 144 2.13 19.41 -3.65
C PRO A 144 2.18 18.60 -2.36
N GLN A 145 1.56 17.42 -2.30
CA GLN A 145 1.61 16.58 -1.10
C GLN A 145 2.96 15.90 -0.91
N ALA A 146 3.71 15.63 -1.99
CA ALA A 146 5.06 15.10 -1.88
C ALA A 146 6.04 16.19 -1.40
N GLN A 147 5.85 17.43 -1.85
CA GLN A 147 6.60 18.59 -1.34
C GLN A 147 6.30 18.84 0.14
N GLU A 148 5.02 18.81 0.53
CA GLU A 148 4.59 18.95 1.92
C GLU A 148 5.14 17.83 2.81
N LEU A 149 5.11 16.58 2.34
CA LEU A 149 5.75 15.45 3.03
C LEU A 149 7.25 15.69 3.24
N ALA A 150 7.96 16.14 2.20
CA ALA A 150 9.39 16.43 2.29
C ALA A 150 9.69 17.54 3.30
N ALA A 151 8.90 18.62 3.29
CA ALA A 151 9.01 19.73 4.23
C ALA A 151 8.74 19.26 5.68
N LEU A 152 7.71 18.44 5.89
CA LEU A 152 7.37 17.93 7.21
C LEU A 152 8.47 17.02 7.78
N ILE A 153 9.05 16.16 6.93
CA ILE A 153 10.18 15.30 7.32
C ILE A 153 11.42 16.15 7.66
N ALA A 154 11.69 17.21 6.89
CA ALA A 154 12.82 18.10 7.15
C ALA A 154 12.67 18.88 8.46
N ASP A 155 11.44 19.31 8.79
CA ASP A 155 11.13 20.08 10.00
C ASP A 155 11.16 19.21 11.27
N LYS A 156 10.52 18.04 11.23
CA LYS A 156 10.24 17.23 12.45
C LYS A 156 10.96 15.89 12.52
N GLY A 157 11.61 15.48 11.42
CA GLY A 157 12.11 14.12 11.26
C GLY A 157 11.03 13.12 10.81
N PRO A 158 11.44 11.96 10.28
CA PRO A 158 10.54 10.99 9.66
C PRO A 158 9.53 10.37 10.64
N GLN A 159 9.96 10.08 11.87
CA GLN A 159 9.12 9.48 12.91
C GLN A 159 7.93 10.38 13.28
N ALA A 160 8.20 11.63 13.63
CA ALA A 160 7.17 12.60 14.00
C ALA A 160 6.27 12.96 12.81
N ALA A 161 6.84 13.06 11.60
CA ALA A 161 6.07 13.27 10.38
C ALA A 161 5.08 12.11 10.12
N LEU A 162 5.55 10.87 10.20
CA LEU A 162 4.70 9.69 10.02
C LEU A 162 3.59 9.65 11.06
N ALA A 163 3.90 9.85 12.34
CA ALA A 163 2.91 9.88 13.42
C ALA A 163 1.84 10.96 13.16
N GLN A 164 2.24 12.17 12.76
CA GLN A 164 1.31 13.26 12.47
C GLN A 164 0.38 12.93 11.29
N ILE A 165 0.88 12.32 10.22
CA ILE A 165 0.09 12.04 9.01
C ILE A 165 -0.83 10.83 9.24
N SER A 166 -0.28 9.78 9.84
CA SER A 166 -0.95 8.48 9.99
C SER A 166 -1.86 8.40 11.20
N GLY A 167 -1.65 9.25 12.22
CA GLY A 167 -2.30 9.13 13.52
C GLY A 167 -1.77 7.96 14.36
N LEU A 168 -0.69 7.30 13.95
CA LEU A 168 -0.02 6.27 14.75
C LEU A 168 0.69 6.89 15.96
N ASP A 169 0.82 6.12 17.05
CA ASP A 169 1.65 6.52 18.18
C ASP A 169 3.11 6.60 17.74
N ALA A 170 3.73 7.76 17.96
CA ALA A 170 5.12 8.03 17.62
C ALA A 170 6.08 7.04 18.31
N ASN A 171 5.71 6.49 19.46
CA ASN A 171 6.54 5.54 20.21
C ASN A 171 6.23 4.07 19.87
N SER A 172 5.33 3.81 18.91
CA SER A 172 5.05 2.44 18.49
C SER A 172 6.22 1.86 17.69
N GLU A 173 6.40 0.54 17.79
CA GLU A 173 7.44 -0.21 17.07
C GLU A 173 7.33 -0.02 15.55
N VAL A 174 6.13 0.17 15.02
CA VAL A 174 5.90 0.34 13.58
C VAL A 174 6.25 1.74 13.05
N VAL A 175 6.47 2.71 13.95
CA VAL A 175 6.88 4.09 13.61
C VAL A 175 8.36 4.34 13.89
N SER A 176 8.97 3.55 14.77
CA SER A 176 10.37 3.67 15.19
C SER A 176 11.35 3.12 14.15
#